data_AF-A0A7J5BXI6-F1
#
_entry.id   AF-A0A7J5BXI6-F1
#
_cell.length_a   1.000
_cell.length_b   1.000
_cell.length_c   1.000
_cell.angle_alpha   90.00
_cell.angle_beta   90.00
_cell.angle_gamma   90.00
#
_symmetry.space_group_name_H-M   'P 1'
#
loop_
_entity.id
_entity.type
_entity.pdbx_description
1 polymer ?
#
loop_
_entity_poly.entity_id
_entity_poly.type
_entity_poly.pdbx_seq_one_letter_code
_entity_poly.pdbx_strand_id
1 'polypeptide(L)'
;MHDTQHERPSRSFVDDDPLQALLGAGEQLKPQHDVQINARIVQEVVQTARIKPRWSKSKIAGAMVAAALLIGAPTVAVAGGYMAQTGWFGAAPGGEAPEGTVSTETDDSEWIDTGASDFVDYAAAQWPDYLELPEGLDSEGLARHLAVTFQQNVPGAITQRTTLVTIDEMATRTLWQAEWVDAYEAGDVNRQSQAVDMLQKSVEWPATVSSDGGGVVDHMHDVNDAARRGDVDVVREDLAQSTDADILREAARR
;
A
#
# COMPACT_ATOMS: atom_id res chain seq x y z
N MET A 1 -34.59 -55.97 -12.71
CA MET A 1 -34.65 -54.92 -11.68
C MET A 1 -33.20 -54.47 -11.49
N HIS A 2 -32.72 -53.58 -12.37
CA HIS A 2 -31.32 -53.17 -12.44
C HIS A 2 -31.17 -51.81 -11.76
N ASP A 3 -30.45 -51.82 -10.65
CA ASP A 3 -30.09 -50.66 -9.85
C ASP A 3 -28.88 -49.98 -10.52
N THR A 4 -29.03 -48.72 -10.91
CA THR A 4 -27.99 -47.93 -11.59
C THR A 4 -27.42 -46.92 -10.60
N GLN A 5 -26.23 -47.22 -10.08
CA GLN A 5 -25.44 -46.27 -9.30
C GLN A 5 -24.97 -45.13 -10.20
N HIS A 6 -25.42 -43.91 -9.91
CA HIS A 6 -24.85 -42.68 -10.47
C HIS A 6 -23.67 -42.23 -9.59
N GLU A 7 -22.45 -42.48 -10.06
CA GLU A 7 -21.25 -41.78 -9.59
C GLU A 7 -21.37 -40.29 -9.95
N ARG A 8 -21.30 -39.42 -8.93
CA ARG A 8 -21.14 -37.99 -9.15
C ARG A 8 -19.66 -37.68 -9.35
N PRO A 9 -19.28 -36.91 -10.39
CA PRO A 9 -17.90 -36.45 -10.54
C PRO A 9 -17.57 -35.41 -9.46
N SER A 10 -16.52 -35.71 -8.68
CA SER A 10 -15.86 -34.77 -7.78
C SER A 10 -15.30 -33.61 -8.61
N ARG A 11 -15.92 -32.43 -8.52
CA ARG A 11 -15.31 -31.18 -8.99
C ARG A 11 -14.18 -30.82 -8.02
N SER A 12 -12.94 -30.98 -8.46
CA SER A 12 -11.80 -30.31 -7.82
C SER A 12 -12.00 -28.80 -7.97
N PHE A 13 -12.19 -28.12 -6.85
CA PHE A 13 -12.13 -26.66 -6.77
C PHE A 13 -10.65 -26.30 -6.94
N VAL A 14 -10.28 -25.83 -8.14
CA VAL A 14 -9.00 -25.17 -8.36
C VAL A 14 -9.20 -23.77 -7.78
N ASP A 15 -8.51 -23.47 -6.68
CA ASP A 15 -8.38 -22.11 -6.17
C ASP A 15 -7.57 -21.32 -7.20
N ASP A 16 -8.27 -20.64 -8.11
CA ASP A 16 -7.69 -19.63 -8.99
C ASP A 16 -7.38 -18.38 -8.14
N ASP A 17 -6.26 -18.42 -7.42
CA ASP A 17 -5.74 -17.28 -6.66
C ASP A 17 -5.30 -16.18 -7.64
N PRO A 18 -5.94 -14.98 -7.63
CA PRO A 18 -5.55 -13.89 -8.52
C PRO A 18 -4.14 -13.38 -8.25
N LEU A 19 -3.54 -13.60 -7.07
CA LEU A 19 -2.14 -13.30 -6.81
C LEU A 19 -1.21 -14.24 -7.59
N GLN A 20 -1.56 -15.53 -7.70
CA GLN A 20 -0.85 -16.47 -8.57
C GLN A 20 -1.01 -16.11 -10.05
N ALA A 21 -2.18 -15.61 -10.45
CA ALA A 21 -2.38 -15.12 -11.82
C ALA A 21 -1.58 -13.84 -12.11
N LEU A 22 -1.46 -12.93 -11.13
CA LEU A 22 -0.67 -11.70 -11.24
C LEU A 22 0.84 -11.99 -11.28
N LEU A 23 1.31 -12.93 -10.44
CA LEU A 23 2.70 -13.40 -10.41
C LEU A 23 3.08 -14.17 -11.68
N GLY A 24 2.18 -15.04 -12.18
CA GLY A 24 2.38 -15.79 -13.42
C GLY A 24 2.38 -14.92 -14.68
N ALA A 25 1.66 -13.80 -14.68
CA ALA A 25 1.70 -12.81 -15.77
C ALA A 25 3.02 -12.01 -15.79
N GLY A 26 3.61 -11.76 -14.62
CA GLY A 26 4.90 -11.08 -14.49
C GLY A 26 6.09 -11.89 -15.01
N GLU A 27 6.05 -13.22 -14.91
CA GLU A 27 7.16 -14.11 -15.27
C GLU A 27 7.38 -14.25 -16.80
N GLN A 28 6.43 -13.82 -17.65
CA GLN A 28 6.53 -13.89 -19.12
C GLN A 28 6.98 -12.60 -19.81
N LEU A 29 7.22 -11.50 -19.08
CA LEU A 29 7.53 -10.21 -19.69
C LEU A 29 9.04 -10.06 -19.96
N LYS A 30 9.45 -10.19 -21.24
CA LYS A 30 10.75 -9.70 -21.71
C LYS A 30 10.75 -8.16 -21.73
N PRO A 31 11.89 -7.48 -21.52
CA PRO A 31 11.93 -6.06 -21.14
C PRO A 31 11.60 -5.04 -22.25
N GLN A 32 10.97 -5.44 -23.36
CA GLN A 32 10.85 -4.57 -24.54
C GLN A 32 9.47 -4.55 -25.23
N HIS A 33 8.40 -5.04 -24.62
CA HIS A 33 7.09 -5.06 -25.31
C HIS A 33 5.96 -4.34 -24.56
N ASP A 34 5.52 -3.26 -25.22
CA ASP A 34 4.21 -2.60 -25.27
C ASP A 34 3.48 -2.16 -24.00
N VAL A 35 3.49 -0.82 -23.81
CA VAL A 35 2.64 0.00 -22.92
C VAL A 35 1.13 -0.34 -23.06
N GLN A 36 0.69 -0.88 -24.20
CA GLN A 36 -0.71 -1.24 -24.43
C GLN A 36 -1.16 -2.52 -23.69
N ILE A 37 -0.25 -3.40 -23.30
CA ILE A 37 -0.60 -4.64 -22.59
C ILE A 37 -0.93 -4.35 -21.12
N ASN A 38 -0.25 -3.36 -20.52
CA ASN A 38 -0.42 -2.99 -19.10
C ASN A 38 -1.80 -2.35 -18.81
N ALA A 39 -2.29 -1.50 -19.72
CA ALA A 39 -3.62 -0.91 -19.59
C ALA A 39 -4.75 -1.95 -19.63
N ARG A 40 -4.55 -3.05 -20.37
CA ARG A 40 -5.53 -4.14 -20.46
C ARG A 40 -5.61 -4.96 -19.17
N ILE A 41 -4.48 -5.20 -18.52
CA ILE A 41 -4.41 -5.93 -17.24
C ILE A 41 -5.09 -5.13 -16.13
N VAL A 42 -4.81 -3.82 -16.03
CA VAL A 42 -5.48 -2.93 -15.07
C VAL A 42 -6.99 -2.89 -15.32
N GLN A 43 -7.44 -2.81 -16.58
CA GLN A 43 -8.87 -2.85 -16.90
C GLN A 43 -9.50 -4.22 -16.59
N GLU A 44 -8.81 -5.33 -16.81
CA GLU A 44 -9.32 -6.67 -16.50
C GLU A 44 -9.41 -6.89 -14.98
N VAL A 45 -8.46 -6.38 -14.17
CA VAL A 45 -8.53 -6.41 -12.71
C VAL A 45 -9.70 -5.57 -12.19
N VAL A 46 -9.86 -4.34 -12.71
CA VAL A 46 -10.98 -3.44 -12.34
C VAL A 46 -12.34 -4.02 -12.78
N GLN A 47 -12.42 -4.67 -13.95
CA GLN A 47 -13.65 -5.31 -14.40
C GLN A 47 -13.96 -6.58 -13.61
N THR A 48 -12.96 -7.37 -13.23
CA THR A 48 -13.14 -8.59 -12.43
C THR A 48 -13.60 -8.23 -11.00
N ALA A 49 -13.10 -7.14 -10.44
CA ALA A 49 -13.56 -6.58 -9.16
C ALA A 49 -15.02 -6.10 -9.20
N ARG A 50 -15.50 -5.59 -10.36
CA ARG A 50 -16.89 -5.13 -10.52
C ARG A 50 -17.93 -6.26 -10.66
N ILE A 51 -17.53 -7.48 -11.00
CA ILE A 51 -18.48 -8.55 -11.41
C ILE A 51 -18.79 -9.55 -10.28
N LYS A 52 -17.98 -9.65 -9.21
CA LYS A 52 -18.19 -10.64 -8.12
C LYS A 52 -18.78 -10.03 -6.84
N PRO A 53 -20.07 -10.27 -6.51
CA PRO A 53 -20.80 -9.58 -5.43
C PRO A 53 -20.49 -10.11 -4.01
N ARG A 54 -19.37 -10.82 -3.81
CA ARG A 54 -19.13 -11.59 -2.58
C ARG A 54 -17.72 -11.44 -2.00
N TRP A 55 -17.06 -10.33 -2.29
CA TRP A 55 -15.80 -9.99 -1.64
C TRP A 55 -16.11 -9.13 -0.42
N SER A 56 -15.53 -9.50 0.74
CA SER A 56 -15.61 -8.64 1.92
C SER A 56 -14.99 -7.29 1.59
N LYS A 57 -15.55 -6.21 2.12
CA LYS A 57 -15.11 -4.83 1.84
C LYS A 57 -13.59 -4.64 2.06
N SER A 58 -13.00 -5.39 3.00
CA SER A 58 -11.56 -5.43 3.28
C SER A 58 -10.68 -5.91 2.11
N LYS A 59 -11.15 -6.85 1.29
CA LYS A 59 -10.38 -7.37 0.14
C LYS A 59 -10.36 -6.43 -1.05
N ILE A 60 -11.26 -5.44 -1.06
CA ILE A 60 -11.34 -4.41 -2.10
C ILE A 60 -10.27 -3.33 -1.84
N ALA A 61 -10.00 -2.99 -0.57
CA ALA A 61 -8.98 -2.00 -0.21
C ALA A 61 -7.56 -2.49 -0.59
N GLY A 62 -7.21 -3.73 -0.25
CA GLY A 62 -5.90 -4.30 -0.60
C GLY A 62 -5.66 -4.46 -2.11
N ALA A 63 -6.72 -4.63 -2.92
CA ALA A 63 -6.60 -4.76 -4.37
C ALA A 63 -6.39 -3.42 -5.09
N MET A 64 -6.80 -2.29 -4.49
CA MET A 64 -6.62 -0.96 -5.11
C MET A 64 -5.15 -0.50 -5.06
N VAL A 65 -4.41 -0.83 -4.00
CA VAL A 65 -2.97 -0.53 -3.87
C VAL A 65 -2.14 -1.21 -4.97
N ALA A 66 -2.55 -2.40 -5.43
CA ALA A 66 -1.85 -3.14 -6.48
C ALA A 66 -2.09 -2.58 -7.90
N ALA A 67 -3.18 -1.84 -8.14
CA ALA A 67 -3.54 -1.36 -9.49
C ALA A 67 -2.80 -0.08 -9.92
N ALA A 68 -2.22 0.67 -8.97
CA ALA A 68 -1.48 1.91 -9.25
C ALA A 68 -0.07 1.70 -9.86
N LEU A 69 0.39 0.45 -9.98
CA LEU A 69 1.78 0.11 -10.31
C LEU A 69 2.11 0.02 -11.82
N LEU A 70 1.18 0.29 -12.74
CA LEU A 70 1.35 -0.09 -14.16
C LEU A 70 0.96 0.98 -15.18
N ILE A 71 1.42 2.23 -15.02
CA ILE A 71 1.37 3.23 -16.10
C ILE A 71 2.81 3.65 -16.46
N GLY A 72 3.26 3.24 -17.65
CA GLY A 72 4.55 3.68 -18.18
C GLY A 72 4.49 5.14 -18.62
N ALA A 73 5.16 6.03 -17.88
CA ALA A 73 5.33 7.44 -18.24
C ALA A 73 6.60 7.65 -19.08
N PRO A 74 6.60 8.59 -20.06
CA PRO A 74 7.81 9.00 -20.76
C PRO A 74 8.74 9.76 -19.79
N THR A 75 9.94 9.23 -19.58
CA THR A 75 10.92 9.78 -18.63
C THR A 75 11.48 11.13 -19.12
N VAL A 76 11.31 12.17 -18.31
CA VAL A 76 12.00 13.45 -18.47
C VAL A 76 12.73 13.70 -17.16
N ALA A 77 14.04 13.48 -17.15
CA ALA A 77 14.86 13.65 -15.95
C ALA A 77 14.75 15.09 -15.43
N VAL A 78 14.27 15.25 -14.19
CA VAL A 78 14.22 16.52 -13.47
C VAL A 78 15.48 16.62 -12.61
N ALA A 79 16.10 17.81 -12.58
CA ALA A 79 17.40 18.06 -11.96
C ALA A 79 17.36 18.16 -10.42
N GLY A 80 16.75 17.21 -9.71
CA GLY A 80 16.64 17.22 -8.25
C GLY A 80 17.54 16.20 -7.54
N GLY A 81 18.84 16.18 -7.87
CA GLY A 81 19.87 15.56 -7.01
C GLY A 81 19.90 14.02 -6.91
N TYR A 82 18.79 13.30 -7.13
CA TYR A 82 18.69 11.84 -7.13
C TYR A 82 18.41 11.29 -8.53
N MET A 83 19.03 10.18 -8.91
CA MET A 83 18.78 9.46 -10.15
C MET A 83 17.40 8.81 -10.19
N ALA A 84 16.83 8.50 -9.01
CA ALA A 84 15.48 7.96 -8.89
C ALA A 84 14.39 8.90 -9.43
N GLN A 85 14.65 10.20 -9.59
CA GLN A 85 13.66 11.17 -10.06
C GLN A 85 13.44 11.11 -11.58
N THR A 86 12.21 10.85 -12.02
CA THR A 86 11.91 10.63 -13.45
C THR A 86 10.90 11.60 -14.08
N GLY A 87 10.28 12.48 -13.29
CA GLY A 87 9.31 13.47 -13.77
C GLY A 87 8.10 13.62 -12.85
N TRP A 88 7.15 14.49 -13.19
CA TRP A 88 5.95 14.75 -12.39
C TRP A 88 4.69 14.18 -13.05
N PHE A 89 3.77 13.61 -12.28
CA PHE A 89 2.47 13.19 -12.78
C PHE A 89 1.67 14.38 -13.30
N GLY A 90 0.93 14.19 -14.40
CA GLY A 90 0.13 15.26 -15.01
C GLY A 90 0.93 16.32 -15.80
N ALA A 91 2.27 16.26 -15.79
CA ALA A 91 3.08 17.09 -16.67
C ALA A 91 2.93 16.61 -18.12
N ALA A 92 2.24 17.38 -18.96
CA ALA A 92 2.26 17.13 -20.40
C ALA A 92 3.68 17.29 -20.93
N PRO A 93 4.08 16.52 -21.97
CA PRO A 93 5.34 16.77 -22.66
C PRO A 93 5.30 18.18 -23.27
N GLY A 94 5.98 19.14 -22.63
CA GLY A 94 6.02 20.55 -23.04
C GLY A 94 5.30 21.56 -22.13
N GLY A 95 4.70 21.12 -21.02
CA GLY A 95 3.94 22.00 -20.13
C GLY A 95 2.51 22.25 -20.63
N GLU A 96 1.55 22.00 -19.74
CA GLU A 96 0.09 22.04 -19.94
C GLU A 96 -0.54 20.81 -20.62
N ALA A 97 -1.32 20.08 -19.82
CA ALA A 97 -2.23 19.04 -20.31
C ALA A 97 -3.16 19.63 -21.39
N PRO A 98 -3.45 18.89 -22.49
CA PRO A 98 -4.41 19.33 -23.47
C PRO A 98 -5.73 19.77 -22.82
N GLU A 99 -6.23 20.94 -23.20
CA GLU A 99 -7.51 21.46 -22.72
C GLU A 99 -8.60 20.37 -22.87
N GLY A 100 -9.17 19.92 -21.74
CA GLY A 100 -10.22 18.90 -21.72
C GLY A 100 -9.80 17.49 -21.28
N THR A 101 -8.51 17.21 -21.02
CA THR A 101 -8.11 16.01 -20.29
C THR A 101 -8.08 16.30 -18.79
N VAL A 102 -9.19 16.02 -18.11
CA VAL A 102 -9.25 16.03 -16.64
C VAL A 102 -8.83 14.63 -16.19
N SER A 103 -7.62 14.51 -15.62
CA SER A 103 -7.27 13.31 -14.86
C SER A 103 -8.28 13.19 -13.72
N THR A 104 -8.92 12.02 -13.55
CA THR A 104 -9.75 11.75 -12.38
C THR A 104 -8.92 11.50 -11.13
N GLU A 105 -7.62 11.29 -11.30
CA GLU A 105 -6.64 11.18 -10.23
C GLU A 105 -5.97 12.55 -10.06
N THR A 106 -6.20 13.18 -8.90
CA THR A 106 -5.60 14.47 -8.53
C THR A 106 -4.33 14.20 -7.73
N ASP A 107 -3.43 13.40 -8.29
CA ASP A 107 -2.11 13.17 -7.71
C ASP A 107 -1.10 13.91 -8.58
N ASP A 108 -0.50 14.98 -8.06
CA ASP A 108 0.52 15.78 -8.74
C ASP A 108 1.94 15.39 -8.31
N SER A 109 2.13 14.17 -7.80
CA SER A 109 3.40 13.73 -7.24
C SER A 109 4.41 13.28 -8.29
N GLU A 110 5.66 13.20 -7.85
CA GLU A 110 6.80 12.78 -8.66
C GLU A 110 6.75 11.28 -8.97
N TRP A 111 7.07 10.92 -10.22
CA TRP A 111 7.41 9.58 -10.66
C TRP A 111 8.84 9.21 -10.28
N ILE A 112 9.01 8.01 -9.75
CA ILE A 112 10.25 7.52 -9.16
C ILE A 112 10.63 6.18 -9.80
N ASP A 113 11.89 6.07 -10.24
CA ASP A 113 12.50 4.81 -10.68
C ASP A 113 13.04 4.03 -9.48
N THR A 114 12.40 2.90 -9.17
CA THR A 114 12.83 2.02 -8.08
C THR A 114 14.10 1.25 -8.40
N GLY A 115 14.49 1.18 -9.68
CA GLY A 115 15.73 0.55 -10.14
C GLY A 115 16.97 1.43 -9.97
N ALA A 116 16.79 2.71 -9.63
CA ALA A 116 17.89 3.63 -9.41
C ALA A 116 18.77 3.20 -8.22
N SER A 117 20.09 3.35 -8.36
CA SER A 117 21.05 2.93 -7.33
C SER A 117 20.92 3.70 -6.03
N ASP A 118 20.31 4.89 -6.07
CA ASP A 118 20.06 5.78 -4.93
C ASP A 118 18.59 5.79 -4.47
N PHE A 119 17.75 4.89 -5.00
CA PHE A 119 16.34 4.81 -4.64
C PHE A 119 16.12 4.68 -3.13
N VAL A 120 16.90 3.85 -2.44
CA VAL A 120 16.75 3.64 -0.99
C VAL A 120 16.99 4.92 -0.21
N ASP A 121 18.01 5.69 -0.59
CA ASP A 121 18.34 6.96 0.06
C ASP A 121 17.28 8.02 -0.26
N TYR A 122 16.80 8.06 -1.51
CA TYR A 122 15.72 8.96 -1.92
C TYR A 122 14.43 8.67 -1.13
N ALA A 123 14.01 7.41 -1.08
CA ALA A 123 12.78 6.98 -0.44
C ALA A 123 12.82 7.22 1.07
N ALA A 124 13.93 6.89 1.74
CA ALA A 124 14.10 7.17 3.15
C ALA A 124 14.05 8.68 3.47
N ALA A 125 14.57 9.52 2.58
CA ALA A 125 14.49 10.98 2.71
C ALA A 125 13.07 11.55 2.48
N GLN A 126 12.12 10.75 2.00
CA GLN A 126 10.72 11.16 1.88
C GLN A 126 9.92 10.99 3.18
N TRP A 127 10.54 10.46 4.25
CA TRP A 127 9.87 10.29 5.54
C TRP A 127 9.22 11.60 6.00
N PRO A 128 7.88 11.64 6.20
CA PRO A 128 7.21 12.87 6.55
C PRO A 128 7.48 13.31 7.99
N ASP A 129 7.69 14.61 8.18
CA ASP A 129 7.90 15.21 9.51
C ASP A 129 6.70 15.05 10.47
N TYR A 130 5.51 14.76 9.95
CA TYR A 130 4.31 14.51 10.76
C TYR A 130 4.18 13.07 11.26
N LEU A 131 5.03 12.15 10.80
CA LEU A 131 5.04 10.77 11.26
C LEU A 131 5.92 10.62 12.50
N GLU A 132 5.27 10.74 13.66
CA GLU A 132 5.87 10.42 14.95
C GLU A 132 5.74 8.92 15.22
N LEU A 133 6.84 8.27 15.58
CA LEU A 133 6.87 6.86 16.00
C LEU A 133 6.67 6.71 17.51
N PRO A 134 6.22 5.53 17.99
CA PRO A 134 6.33 5.16 19.40
C PRO A 134 7.72 5.41 19.99
N GLU A 135 7.77 5.72 21.29
CA GLU A 135 9.02 6.06 21.98
C GLU A 135 10.06 4.94 21.83
N GLY A 136 11.31 5.32 21.53
CA GLY A 136 12.43 4.39 21.40
C GLY A 136 12.64 3.83 20.00
N LEU A 137 11.72 4.05 19.07
CA LEU A 137 11.88 3.68 17.67
C LEU A 137 12.61 4.77 16.86
N ASP A 138 13.30 4.36 15.81
CA ASP A 138 14.07 5.21 14.91
C ASP A 138 13.42 5.29 13.52
N SER A 139 13.05 6.50 13.12
CA SER A 139 12.38 6.74 11.83
C SER A 139 13.32 6.52 10.65
N GLU A 140 14.60 6.85 10.77
CA GLU A 140 15.57 6.65 9.68
C GLU A 140 15.78 5.16 9.39
N GLY A 141 16.01 4.34 10.43
CA GLY A 141 16.12 2.89 10.31
C GLY A 141 14.88 2.26 9.68
N LEU A 142 13.68 2.66 10.14
CA LEU A 142 12.41 2.19 9.60
C LEU A 142 12.23 2.58 8.12
N ALA A 143 12.46 3.86 7.78
CA ALA A 143 12.31 4.37 6.42
C ALA A 143 13.23 3.64 5.43
N ARG A 144 14.49 3.42 5.81
CA ARG A 144 15.44 2.65 4.99
C ARG A 144 15.00 1.20 4.82
N HIS A 145 14.48 0.56 5.87
CA HIS A 145 13.98 -0.81 5.78
C HIS A 145 12.78 -0.92 4.84
N LEU A 146 11.82 0.00 4.94
CA LEU A 146 10.66 0.05 4.06
C LEU A 146 11.08 0.28 2.61
N ALA A 147 12.03 1.18 2.37
CA ALA A 147 12.58 1.44 1.04
C ALA A 147 13.27 0.22 0.43
N VAL A 148 14.11 -0.49 1.19
CA VAL A 148 14.75 -1.74 0.73
C VAL A 148 13.71 -2.80 0.41
N THR A 149 12.74 -3.02 1.31
CA THR A 149 11.67 -4.00 1.12
C THR A 149 10.84 -3.67 -0.12
N PHE A 150 10.50 -2.40 -0.33
CA PHE A 150 9.79 -1.96 -1.52
C PHE A 150 10.59 -2.21 -2.79
N GLN A 151 11.86 -1.81 -2.84
CA GLN A 151 12.74 -2.03 -3.98
C GLN A 151 12.87 -3.51 -4.35
N GLN A 152 12.96 -4.40 -3.36
CA GLN A 152 13.05 -5.84 -3.58
C GLN A 152 11.77 -6.44 -4.14
N ASN A 153 10.61 -5.91 -3.75
CA ASN A 153 9.31 -6.40 -4.21
C ASN A 153 8.93 -5.86 -5.59
N VAL A 154 9.39 -4.66 -5.95
CA VAL A 154 9.11 -4.02 -7.25
C VAL A 154 10.39 -3.48 -7.91
N PRO A 155 11.36 -4.33 -8.28
CA PRO A 155 12.64 -3.88 -8.80
C PRO A 155 12.51 -3.31 -10.22
N GLY A 156 13.05 -2.10 -10.44
CA GLY A 156 13.05 -1.44 -11.76
C GLY A 156 11.68 -0.98 -12.24
N ALA A 157 10.73 -0.82 -11.31
CA ALA A 157 9.41 -0.27 -11.57
C ALA A 157 9.44 1.28 -11.51
N ILE A 158 8.41 1.89 -12.10
CA ILE A 158 8.11 3.30 -11.91
C ILE A 158 6.97 3.41 -10.90
N THR A 159 7.15 4.18 -9.83
CA THR A 159 6.13 4.40 -8.78
C THR A 159 5.93 5.89 -8.52
N GLN A 160 4.89 6.25 -7.77
CA GLN A 160 4.63 7.63 -7.38
C GLN A 160 5.18 7.90 -5.97
N ARG A 161 5.62 9.12 -5.71
CA ARG A 161 6.05 9.54 -4.36
C ARG A 161 4.95 9.33 -3.33
N THR A 162 3.70 9.60 -3.67
CA THR A 162 2.55 9.34 -2.78
C THR A 162 2.51 7.88 -2.33
N THR A 163 2.84 6.92 -3.21
CA THR A 163 2.89 5.49 -2.84
C THR A 163 3.91 5.23 -1.74
N LEU A 164 5.11 5.84 -1.80
CA LEU A 164 6.12 5.68 -0.76
C LEU A 164 5.64 6.24 0.58
N VAL A 165 5.07 7.45 0.55
CA VAL A 165 4.57 8.10 1.77
C VAL A 165 3.39 7.33 2.37
N THR A 166 2.49 6.77 1.55
CA THR A 166 1.40 5.90 2.03
C THR A 166 1.93 4.66 2.74
N ILE A 167 3.05 4.08 2.28
CA ILE A 167 3.69 2.93 2.95
C ILE A 167 4.23 3.34 4.33
N ASP A 168 4.91 4.48 4.43
CA ASP A 168 5.41 5.01 5.70
C ASP A 168 4.27 5.27 6.69
N GLU A 169 3.17 5.88 6.20
CA GLU A 169 1.94 6.09 6.96
C GLU A 169 1.36 4.76 7.46
N MET A 170 1.18 3.76 6.59
CA MET A 170 0.66 2.45 6.99
C MET A 170 1.54 1.76 8.04
N ALA A 171 2.86 1.74 7.84
CA ALA A 171 3.80 1.15 8.80
C ALA A 171 3.73 1.86 10.16
N THR A 172 3.60 3.18 10.17
CA THR A 172 3.49 3.97 11.40
C THR A 172 2.20 3.64 12.17
N ARG A 173 1.06 3.44 11.49
CA ARG A 173 -0.18 2.99 12.16
C ARG A 173 -0.03 1.60 12.76
N THR A 174 0.54 0.65 12.03
CA THR A 174 0.80 -0.70 12.55
C THR A 174 1.61 -0.64 13.84
N LEU A 175 2.64 0.20 13.89
CA LEU A 175 3.46 0.40 15.09
C LEU A 175 2.65 1.00 16.26
N TRP A 176 1.80 1.98 16.00
CA TRP A 176 0.93 2.57 17.05
C TRP A 176 -0.18 1.62 17.52
N GLN A 177 -0.75 0.79 16.64
CA GLN A 177 -1.69 -0.26 17.03
C GLN A 177 -1.02 -1.30 17.93
N ALA A 178 0.19 -1.75 17.55
CA ALA A 178 0.96 -2.69 18.35
C ALA A 178 1.35 -2.08 19.72
N GLU A 179 1.75 -0.79 19.74
CA GLU A 179 2.00 -0.05 20.97
C GLU A 179 0.76 0.04 21.87
N TRP A 180 -0.42 0.29 21.28
CA TRP A 180 -1.67 0.31 22.01
C TRP A 180 -1.99 -1.06 22.63
N VAL A 181 -1.82 -2.16 21.86
CA VAL A 181 -2.05 -3.53 22.36
C VAL A 181 -1.11 -3.86 23.51
N ASP A 182 0.19 -3.59 23.38
CA ASP A 182 1.18 -3.84 24.43
C ASP A 182 0.86 -3.03 25.70
N ALA A 183 0.47 -1.77 25.53
CA ALA A 183 0.08 -0.90 26.64
C ALA A 183 -1.24 -1.36 27.30
N TYR A 184 -2.18 -1.90 26.53
CA TYR A 184 -3.40 -2.52 27.05
C TYR A 184 -3.09 -3.73 27.92
N GLU A 185 -2.24 -4.63 27.43
CA GLU A 185 -1.82 -5.83 28.16
C GLU A 185 -1.04 -5.51 29.45
N ALA A 186 -0.22 -4.46 29.41
CA ALA A 186 0.52 -3.98 30.57
C ALA A 186 -0.34 -3.18 31.57
N GLY A 187 -1.57 -2.81 31.21
CA GLY A 187 -2.41 -1.90 31.99
C GLY A 187 -1.87 -0.46 32.04
N ASP A 188 -1.03 -0.06 31.10
CA ASP A 188 -0.46 1.28 30.99
C ASP A 188 -1.43 2.20 30.26
N VAL A 189 -2.25 2.91 31.03
CA VAL A 189 -3.30 3.79 30.51
C VAL A 189 -2.72 5.01 29.79
N ASN A 190 -1.52 5.47 30.16
CA ASN A 190 -0.90 6.63 29.55
C ASN A 190 -0.39 6.29 28.14
N ARG A 191 0.31 5.15 27.99
CA ARG A 191 0.76 4.67 26.69
C ARG A 191 -0.42 4.34 25.76
N GLN A 192 -1.49 3.74 26.30
CA GLN A 192 -2.74 3.54 25.54
C GLN A 192 -3.32 4.87 25.03
N SER A 193 -3.41 5.89 25.89
CA SER A 193 -3.95 7.19 25.50
C SER A 193 -3.09 7.86 24.42
N GLN A 194 -1.77 7.80 24.55
CA GLN A 194 -0.86 8.35 23.55
C GLN A 194 -1.02 7.65 22.19
N ALA A 195 -1.13 6.33 22.19
CA ALA A 195 -1.35 5.58 20.97
C ALA A 195 -2.71 5.90 20.33
N VAL A 196 -3.78 6.02 21.13
CA VAL A 196 -5.08 6.48 20.64
C VAL A 196 -4.99 7.86 20.00
N ASP A 197 -4.32 8.83 20.64
CA ASP A 197 -4.21 10.18 20.11
C ASP A 197 -3.50 10.20 18.74
N MET A 198 -2.46 9.39 18.57
CA MET A 198 -1.76 9.27 17.30
C MET A 198 -2.57 8.55 16.23
N LEU A 199 -3.24 7.47 16.59
CA LEU A 199 -4.14 6.76 15.67
C LEU A 199 -5.29 7.65 15.20
N GLN A 200 -5.85 8.49 16.09
CA GLN A 200 -6.87 9.48 15.73
C GLN A 200 -6.36 10.52 14.74
N LYS A 201 -5.14 11.05 14.92
CA LYS A 201 -4.53 11.97 13.94
C LYS A 201 -4.29 11.28 12.59
N SER A 202 -4.05 9.97 12.60
CA SER A 202 -3.66 9.23 11.39
C SER A 202 -4.72 9.16 10.31
N VAL A 203 -6.00 9.41 10.64
CA VAL A 203 -7.10 9.47 9.66
C VAL A 203 -7.02 10.69 8.74
N GLU A 204 -6.22 11.70 9.12
CA GLU A 204 -6.02 12.95 8.37
C GLU A 204 -4.68 12.96 7.61
N TRP A 205 -3.92 11.85 7.63
CA TRP A 205 -2.61 11.83 7.01
C TRP A 205 -2.70 11.97 5.48
N PRO A 206 -1.99 12.94 4.89
CA PRO A 206 -2.26 13.39 3.52
C PRO A 206 -2.19 12.31 2.45
N ALA A 207 -1.20 11.42 2.45
CA ALA A 207 -1.00 10.47 1.36
C ALA A 207 -2.08 9.39 1.33
N THR A 208 -2.50 8.91 2.50
CA THR A 208 -3.65 8.02 2.63
C THR A 208 -4.92 8.74 2.20
N VAL A 209 -5.20 9.94 2.73
CA VAL A 209 -6.43 10.68 2.40
C VAL A 209 -6.53 10.97 0.89
N SER A 210 -5.42 11.29 0.22
CA SER A 210 -5.42 11.60 -1.20
C SER A 210 -5.59 10.37 -2.10
N SER A 211 -5.16 9.18 -1.65
CA SER A 211 -5.15 7.95 -2.47
C SER A 211 -6.25 6.92 -2.14
N ASP A 212 -6.87 7.00 -0.96
CA ASP A 212 -7.78 5.97 -0.45
C ASP A 212 -9.16 5.95 -1.13
N GLY A 213 -9.68 7.12 -1.48
CA GLY A 213 -11.08 7.24 -1.93
C GLY A 213 -12.11 6.97 -0.82
N GLY A 214 -11.68 6.88 0.45
CA GLY A 214 -12.49 6.88 1.67
C GLY A 214 -12.60 5.55 2.45
N GLY A 215 -12.20 4.41 1.88
CA GLY A 215 -12.41 3.10 2.50
C GLY A 215 -11.49 2.76 3.68
N VAL A 216 -10.20 3.08 3.56
CA VAL A 216 -9.18 2.92 4.60
C VAL A 216 -9.43 3.92 5.72
N VAL A 217 -9.76 5.18 5.41
CA VAL A 217 -10.06 6.20 6.44
C VAL A 217 -11.27 5.81 7.28
N ASP A 218 -12.37 5.35 6.65
CA ASP A 218 -13.55 4.86 7.36
C ASP A 218 -13.21 3.67 8.28
N HIS A 219 -12.43 2.71 7.78
CA HIS A 219 -11.98 1.56 8.57
C HIS A 219 -11.10 1.98 9.75
N MET A 220 -10.22 2.96 9.57
CA MET A 220 -9.41 3.51 10.66
C MET A 220 -10.26 4.18 11.72
N HIS A 221 -11.33 4.89 11.36
CA HIS A 221 -12.26 5.42 12.34
C HIS A 221 -12.86 4.30 13.22
N ASP A 222 -13.25 3.17 12.62
CA ASP A 222 -13.80 2.03 13.35
C ASP A 222 -12.78 1.42 14.34
N VAL A 223 -11.53 1.21 13.89
CA VAL A 223 -10.44 0.67 14.73
C VAL A 223 -10.07 1.64 15.86
N ASN A 224 -9.99 2.94 15.56
CA ASN A 224 -9.70 3.98 16.55
C ASN A 224 -10.77 4.05 17.64
N ASP A 225 -12.04 3.97 17.24
CA ASP A 225 -13.15 3.95 18.18
C ASP A 225 -13.18 2.67 19.02
N ALA A 226 -12.74 1.53 18.47
CA ALA A 226 -12.54 0.29 19.22
C ALA A 226 -11.42 0.45 20.27
N ALA A 227 -10.25 0.98 19.87
CA ALA A 227 -9.13 1.26 20.76
C ALA A 227 -9.55 2.20 21.91
N ARG A 228 -10.33 3.26 21.63
CA ARG A 228 -10.87 4.17 22.65
C ARG A 228 -11.79 3.50 23.67
N ARG A 229 -12.51 2.46 23.26
CA ARG A 229 -13.41 1.69 24.13
C ARG A 229 -12.68 0.57 24.89
N GLY A 230 -11.38 0.37 24.64
CA GLY A 230 -10.64 -0.76 25.22
C GLY A 230 -10.94 -2.10 24.55
N ASP A 231 -11.46 -2.09 23.32
CA ASP A 231 -11.83 -3.31 22.60
C ASP A 231 -10.60 -3.92 21.91
N VAL A 232 -9.82 -4.66 22.71
CA VAL A 232 -8.52 -5.19 22.30
C VAL A 232 -8.63 -6.23 21.18
N ASP A 233 -9.74 -6.95 21.09
CA ASP A 233 -9.90 -8.02 20.10
C ASP A 233 -10.01 -7.44 18.69
N VAL A 234 -10.73 -6.33 18.51
CA VAL A 234 -10.82 -5.62 17.22
C VAL A 234 -9.45 -5.08 16.80
N VAL A 235 -8.71 -4.45 17.71
CA VAL A 235 -7.39 -3.87 17.38
C VAL A 235 -6.38 -4.97 17.05
N ARG A 236 -6.41 -6.12 17.76
CA ARG A 236 -5.56 -7.27 17.42
C ARG A 236 -5.92 -7.90 16.09
N GLU A 237 -7.21 -8.03 15.78
CA GLU A 237 -7.66 -8.56 14.49
C GLU A 237 -7.17 -7.70 13.33
N ASP A 238 -7.24 -6.37 13.48
CA ASP A 238 -6.72 -5.45 12.48
C ASP A 238 -5.19 -5.53 12.36
N LEU A 239 -4.48 -5.54 13.50
CA LEU A 239 -3.03 -5.66 13.54
C LEU A 239 -2.54 -6.95 12.85
N ALA A 240 -3.24 -8.07 13.05
CA ALA A 240 -2.92 -9.35 12.42
C ALA A 240 -3.13 -9.38 10.90
N GLN A 241 -3.87 -8.42 10.34
CA GLN A 241 -4.05 -8.25 8.89
C GLN A 241 -3.06 -7.26 8.28
N SER A 242 -2.29 -6.55 9.11
CA SER A 242 -1.31 -5.57 8.69
C SER A 242 0.10 -6.17 8.51
N THR A 243 1.08 -5.36 8.13
CA THR A 243 2.49 -5.75 8.13
C THR A 243 2.91 -6.23 9.52
N ASP A 244 3.82 -7.19 9.59
CA ASP A 244 4.29 -7.72 10.87
C ASP A 244 4.95 -6.63 11.72
N ALA A 245 4.30 -6.25 12.81
CA ALA A 245 4.77 -5.19 13.70
C ALA A 245 6.11 -5.51 14.37
N ASP A 246 6.43 -6.79 14.58
CA ASP A 246 7.72 -7.18 15.15
C ASP A 246 8.86 -6.97 14.16
N ILE A 247 8.61 -7.21 12.87
CA ILE A 247 9.57 -6.87 11.79
C ILE A 247 9.79 -5.36 11.73
N LEU A 248 8.72 -4.56 11.78
CA LEU A 248 8.82 -3.10 11.76
C LEU A 248 9.56 -2.56 12.99
N ARG A 249 9.30 -3.11 14.17
CA ARG A 249 10.01 -2.74 15.40
C ARG A 249 11.49 -3.08 15.32
N GLU A 250 11.84 -4.27 14.83
CA GLU A 250 13.24 -4.66 14.65
C GLU A 250 13.96 -3.71 13.69
N ALA A 251 13.32 -3.36 12.57
CA ALA A 251 13.85 -2.40 11.61
C ALA A 251 14.05 -1.00 12.21
N ALA A 252 13.21 -0.61 13.17
CA ALA A 252 13.23 0.68 13.82
C ALA A 252 14.06 0.69 15.14
N ARG A 253 14.81 -0.37 15.45
CA ARG A 253 15.72 -0.37 16.61
C ARG A 253 17.00 0.40 16.27
N ARG A 254 17.43 1.25 17.21
CA ARG A 254 18.69 2.01 17.17
C ARG A 254 19.93 1.14 17.34
#